data_AF-N1P3U4-F1
#
_entry.id   AF-N1P3U4-F1
#
_cell.length_a   1.000
_cell.length_b   1.000
_cell.length_c   1.000
_cell.angle_alpha   90.00
_cell.angle_beta   90.00
_cell.angle_gamma   90.00
#
_symmetry.space_group_name_H-M   'P 1'
#
loop_
_entity.id
_entity.type
_entity.pdbx_description
1 polymer ?
#
loop_
_entity_poly.entity_id
_entity_poly.type
_entity_poly.pdbx_seq_one_letter_code
_entity_poly.pdbx_strand_id
1 'polypeptide(L)'
;MSEKFPPLEDQNIDFTPNDKKDDDTDFLKREAEILGDEFKTEQDDILETEASPAKDDDEIRDFEEQFPDINSANGAVSSDQNGSATVSSGNDNGEADDDFSTFEGANQSTESVKEDRSEVVDQWKQRRAVEIHEKDLKDEELKKELQDEAIKHIDDFYDSYNKKKEQQLEDAAKEAEAFLKKRDEFFGQDNTTWDRALQLINQDDADIIGGRDRSKLKEILLRLKGNAKAPGA
;
A
#
# COMPACT_ATOMS: atom_id res chain seq x y z
N MET A 1 -15.86 3.86 -20.73
CA MET A 1 -15.08 3.19 -19.66
C MET A 1 -15.40 3.74 -18.26
N SER A 2 -15.94 4.95 -18.12
CA SER A 2 -16.28 5.57 -16.82
C SER A 2 -17.57 5.07 -16.16
N GLU A 3 -18.45 4.37 -16.89
CA GLU A 3 -19.74 3.89 -16.33
C GLU A 3 -19.63 2.57 -15.54
N LYS A 4 -18.43 1.97 -15.46
CA LYS A 4 -18.18 0.72 -14.72
C LYS A 4 -17.63 0.95 -13.30
N PHE A 5 -17.36 2.19 -12.92
CA PHE A 5 -16.82 2.52 -11.61
C PHE A 5 -17.80 3.39 -10.84
N PRO A 6 -18.07 3.09 -9.55
CA PRO A 6 -18.85 3.99 -8.72
C PRO A 6 -18.14 5.35 -8.63
N PRO A 7 -18.87 6.48 -8.75
CA PRO A 7 -18.27 7.81 -8.64
C PRO A 7 -17.70 7.99 -7.22
N LEU A 8 -16.45 8.45 -7.15
CA LEU A 8 -15.84 8.86 -5.89
C LEU A 8 -16.64 10.03 -5.31
N GLU A 9 -16.92 10.01 -4.00
CA GLU A 9 -17.59 11.11 -3.31
C GLU A 9 -16.73 12.38 -3.41
N ASP A 10 -17.34 13.49 -3.86
CA ASP A 10 -16.76 14.83 -3.87
C ASP A 10 -16.47 15.28 -2.42
N GLN A 11 -15.30 14.92 -1.89
CA GLN A 11 -14.71 15.69 -0.81
C GLN A 11 -14.28 17.04 -1.38
N ASN A 12 -15.08 18.08 -1.11
CA ASN A 12 -14.72 19.47 -1.36
C ASN A 12 -13.46 19.82 -0.55
N ILE A 13 -12.30 19.63 -1.14
CA ILE A 13 -11.02 20.11 -0.59
C ILE A 13 -10.88 21.56 -1.05
N ASP A 14 -11.19 22.48 -0.15
CA ASP A 14 -11.06 23.91 -0.35
C ASP A 14 -9.58 24.31 -0.28
N PHE A 15 -8.93 24.48 -1.44
CA PHE A 15 -7.59 25.07 -1.53
C PHE A 15 -7.70 26.59 -1.45
N THR A 16 -7.78 27.14 -0.24
CA THR A 16 -7.49 28.55 0.00
C THR A 16 -5.98 28.74 0.19
N PRO A 17 -5.29 29.56 -0.63
CA PRO A 17 -3.90 29.91 -0.38
C PRO A 17 -3.86 30.90 0.78
N ASN A 18 -3.68 30.39 2.00
CA ASN A 18 -3.51 31.22 3.18
C ASN A 18 -2.02 31.52 3.38
N ASP A 19 -1.68 32.79 3.21
CA ASP A 19 -0.37 33.39 3.37
C ASP A 19 0.12 33.33 4.83
N LYS A 20 0.64 32.19 5.30
CA LYS A 20 1.36 32.06 6.59
C LYS A 20 2.43 30.95 6.60
N LYS A 21 3.68 31.38 6.38
CA LYS A 21 4.93 30.97 7.06
C LYS A 21 5.21 29.46 7.21
N ASP A 22 6.17 28.98 6.42
CA ASP A 22 7.19 27.92 6.68
C ASP A 22 6.77 26.53 7.22
N ASP A 23 5.58 26.35 7.78
CA ASP A 23 5.05 25.08 8.27
C ASP A 23 4.27 24.31 7.19
N ASP A 24 3.80 24.99 6.13
CA ASP A 24 3.04 24.39 5.01
C ASP A 24 3.90 23.57 4.03
N THR A 25 5.23 23.74 4.04
CA THR A 25 6.14 22.93 3.20
C THR A 25 6.52 21.61 3.83
N ASP A 26 6.23 21.41 5.11
CA ASP A 26 6.52 20.19 5.84
C ASP A 26 5.34 19.21 5.70
N PHE A 27 5.33 18.49 4.58
CA PHE A 27 4.30 17.52 4.23
C PHE A 27 3.99 16.55 5.37
N LEU A 28 5.02 16.14 6.13
CA LEU A 28 4.85 15.22 7.27
C LEU A 28 4.07 15.86 8.41
N LYS A 29 4.33 17.14 8.76
CA LYS A 29 3.57 17.83 9.80
C LYS A 29 2.12 18.05 9.39
N ARG A 30 1.89 18.42 8.13
CA ARG A 30 0.54 18.63 7.60
C ARG A 30 -0.28 17.35 7.66
N GLU A 31 0.26 16.23 7.21
CA GLU A 31 -0.40 14.92 7.32
C GLU A 31 -0.58 14.49 8.78
N ALA A 32 0.42 14.71 9.64
CA ALA A 32 0.31 14.39 11.06
C ALA A 32 -0.81 15.18 11.78
N GLU A 33 -1.00 16.46 11.45
CA GLU A 33 -2.09 17.25 12.02
C GLU A 33 -3.48 16.83 11.48
N ILE A 34 -3.54 16.40 10.20
CA ILE A 34 -4.78 15.93 9.57
C ILE A 34 -5.20 14.55 10.08
N LEU A 35 -4.25 13.62 10.24
CA LEU A 35 -4.53 12.25 10.68
C LEU A 35 -4.52 12.07 12.20
N GLY A 36 -3.87 12.97 12.94
CA GLY A 36 -3.71 12.88 14.39
C GLY A 36 -2.96 11.61 14.84
N ASP A 37 -3.13 11.24 16.11
CA ASP A 37 -2.43 10.11 16.73
C ASP A 37 -3.06 8.73 16.41
N GLU A 38 -4.04 8.65 15.49
CA GLU A 38 -4.78 7.40 15.21
C GLU A 38 -3.91 6.28 14.62
N PHE A 39 -2.74 6.62 14.08
CA PHE A 39 -1.75 5.67 13.54
C PHE A 39 -0.47 5.60 14.36
N LYS A 40 -0.35 6.34 15.47
CA LYS A 40 0.86 6.32 16.30
C LYS A 40 0.98 4.96 16.99
N THR A 41 2.03 4.22 16.66
CA THR A 41 2.31 2.91 17.26
C THR A 41 3.32 3.04 18.40
N GLU A 42 3.38 2.06 19.30
CA GLU A 42 4.37 2.03 20.38
C GLU A 42 5.83 1.98 19.87
N GLN A 43 6.03 1.59 18.60
CA GLN A 43 7.31 1.65 17.91
C GLN A 43 7.71 3.08 17.49
N ASP A 44 6.76 3.99 17.27
CA ASP A 44 7.06 5.34 16.80
C ASP A 44 7.67 6.21 17.90
N ASP A 45 7.28 6.00 19.17
CA ASP A 45 7.92 6.65 20.32
C ASP A 45 9.40 6.24 20.46
N ILE A 46 9.76 5.01 20.04
CA ILE A 46 11.15 4.55 20.00
C ILE A 46 11.91 5.35 18.94
N LEU A 47 11.33 5.49 17.74
CA LEU A 47 11.93 6.23 16.64
C LEU A 47 12.10 7.72 16.95
N GLU A 48 11.18 8.31 17.70
CA GLU A 48 11.25 9.70 18.18
C GLU A 48 12.35 9.88 19.25
N THR A 49 12.63 8.85 20.06
CA THR A 49 13.75 8.85 21.01
C THR A 49 15.12 8.61 20.37
N GLU A 50 15.20 7.80 19.31
CA GLU A 50 16.45 7.56 18.56
C GLU A 50 16.74 8.69 17.56
N ALA A 51 15.73 9.46 17.13
CA ALA A 51 15.91 10.65 16.28
C ALA A 51 16.36 11.91 17.05
N SER A 52 16.55 11.84 18.37
CA SER A 52 17.27 12.89 19.10
C SER A 52 18.76 12.83 18.74
N PRO A 53 19.37 13.92 18.23
CA PRO A 53 20.75 13.94 17.70
C PRO A 53 21.84 13.89 18.79
N ALA A 54 21.67 13.05 19.80
CA ALA A 54 22.49 13.10 21.00
C ALA A 54 22.91 11.74 21.57
N LYS A 55 22.79 10.61 20.84
CA LYS A 55 23.30 9.34 21.40
C LYS A 55 24.04 8.35 20.52
N ASP A 56 23.83 8.27 19.21
CA ASP A 56 24.53 7.27 18.40
C ASP A 56 25.44 7.91 17.34
N ASP A 57 26.55 8.47 17.82
CA ASP A 57 27.67 9.01 17.03
C ASP A 57 28.45 7.89 16.29
N ASP A 58 28.31 6.63 16.74
CA ASP A 58 29.14 5.53 16.24
C ASP A 58 28.65 5.03 14.86
N GLU A 59 27.33 4.95 14.62
CA GLU A 59 26.80 4.54 13.32
C GLU A 59 26.98 5.61 12.23
N ILE A 60 26.87 6.88 12.61
CA ILE A 60 27.08 8.02 11.70
C ILE A 60 28.56 8.11 11.31
N ARG A 61 29.49 7.86 12.24
CA ARG A 61 30.93 7.78 11.94
C ARG A 61 31.27 6.61 11.02
N ASP A 62 30.70 5.43 11.25
CA ASP A 62 30.92 4.27 10.38
C ASP A 62 30.40 4.53 8.95
N PHE A 63 29.34 5.33 8.78
CA PHE A 63 28.84 5.76 7.48
C PHE A 63 29.74 6.81 6.81
N GLU A 64 30.22 7.81 7.54
CA GLU A 64 31.18 8.82 7.03
C GLU A 64 32.52 8.18 6.60
N GLU A 65 32.97 7.12 7.27
CA GLU A 65 34.17 6.37 6.88
C GLU A 65 33.97 5.54 5.59
N GLN A 66 32.76 5.06 5.32
CA GLN A 66 32.44 4.27 4.12
C GLN A 66 32.11 5.13 2.90
N PHE A 67 31.64 6.35 3.10
CA PHE A 67 31.29 7.29 2.04
C PHE A 67 31.93 8.66 2.31
N PRO A 68 33.16 8.90 1.83
CA PRO A 68 33.82 10.17 2.03
C PRO A 68 33.02 11.33 1.42
N ASP A 69 32.79 12.37 2.21
CA ASP A 69 32.05 13.55 1.81
C ASP A 69 32.63 14.21 0.54
N ILE A 70 31.80 14.26 -0.50
CA ILE A 70 32.14 14.86 -1.80
C ILE A 70 32.33 16.39 -1.68
N ASN A 71 31.85 17.01 -0.59
CA ASN A 71 31.93 18.46 -0.36
C ASN A 71 33.21 18.95 0.36
N SER A 72 34.02 18.06 0.95
CA SER A 72 35.27 18.46 1.65
C SER A 72 36.51 18.45 0.75
N ALA A 73 36.40 17.99 -0.50
CA ALA A 73 37.51 17.95 -1.44
C ALA A 73 37.37 19.03 -2.53
N ASN A 74 37.82 20.25 -2.20
CA ASN A 74 38.35 21.13 -3.23
C ASN A 74 39.60 20.44 -3.84
N GLY A 75 39.40 19.73 -4.95
CA GLY A 75 40.43 19.32 -5.90
C GLY A 75 41.17 18.01 -5.57
N ALA A 76 40.69 16.89 -6.12
CA ALA A 76 41.50 15.92 -6.88
C ALA A 76 40.64 14.73 -7.32
N VAL A 77 40.42 14.68 -8.63
CA VAL A 77 40.05 13.54 -9.47
C VAL A 77 40.30 12.13 -8.93
N SER A 78 39.27 11.29 -8.98
CA SER A 78 39.29 9.91 -9.52
C SER A 78 37.84 9.43 -9.68
N SER A 79 37.13 9.97 -10.67
CA SER A 79 35.85 9.40 -11.12
C SER A 79 36.17 8.29 -12.11
N ASP A 80 36.10 7.05 -11.61
CA ASP A 80 35.95 5.86 -12.43
C ASP A 80 34.54 5.92 -13.04
N GLN A 81 34.48 6.27 -14.33
CA GLN A 81 33.22 6.45 -15.05
C GLN A 81 32.57 5.08 -15.31
N ASN A 82 31.51 4.78 -14.57
CA ASN A 82 30.48 3.89 -15.06
C ASN A 82 29.09 4.35 -14.58
N GLY A 83 28.27 4.75 -15.54
CA GLY A 83 26.81 4.76 -15.38
C GLY A 83 26.17 6.09 -14.99
N SER A 84 25.34 6.57 -15.91
CA SER A 84 24.19 7.46 -15.66
C SER A 84 24.47 8.96 -15.66
N ALA A 85 24.45 9.54 -16.87
CA ALA A 85 24.10 10.94 -17.05
C ALA A 85 22.59 11.11 -16.76
N THR A 86 22.28 11.55 -15.55
CA THR A 86 21.00 12.19 -15.23
C THR A 86 21.01 13.58 -15.88
N VAL A 87 20.28 13.72 -16.98
CA VAL A 87 19.94 15.04 -17.54
C VAL A 87 18.65 15.49 -16.89
N SER A 88 18.77 16.36 -15.89
CA SER A 88 17.66 17.11 -15.34
C SER A 88 17.04 17.98 -16.44
N SER A 89 15.80 17.66 -16.80
CA SER A 89 14.94 18.50 -17.64
C SER A 89 14.48 19.70 -16.81
N GLY A 90 15.16 20.84 -16.98
CA GLY A 90 14.75 22.15 -16.49
C GLY A 90 14.54 23.06 -17.69
N ASN A 91 13.31 23.47 -17.91
CA ASN A 91 12.90 24.36 -18.99
C ASN A 91 13.03 25.82 -18.56
N ASP A 92 14.00 26.58 -19.08
CA ASP A 92 13.95 28.04 -19.08
C ASP A 92 14.74 28.65 -20.25
N ASN A 93 14.35 29.86 -20.61
CA ASN A 93 14.52 30.58 -21.86
C ASN A 93 15.96 30.80 -22.34
N GLY A 94 16.09 30.68 -23.67
CA GLY A 94 16.97 31.40 -24.58
C GLY A 94 18.24 32.07 -24.04
N GLU A 95 19.38 31.47 -24.35
CA GLU A 95 20.49 32.10 -25.08
C GLU A 95 21.39 30.99 -25.63
N ALA A 96 22.15 31.30 -26.68
CA ALA A 96 22.91 30.33 -27.44
C ALA A 96 24.23 30.00 -26.73
N ASP A 97 24.29 28.82 -26.13
CA ASP A 97 25.50 28.31 -25.49
C ASP A 97 26.23 27.36 -26.45
N ASP A 98 26.86 27.94 -27.46
CA ASP A 98 27.73 27.24 -28.39
C ASP A 98 29.11 27.04 -27.71
N ASP A 99 29.18 26.10 -26.76
CA ASP A 99 30.44 25.64 -26.16
C ASP A 99 30.69 24.16 -26.51
N PHE A 100 30.68 23.87 -27.82
CA PHE A 100 31.37 22.71 -28.35
C PHE A 100 32.75 23.15 -28.83
N SER A 101 33.74 22.91 -27.99
CA SER A 101 35.12 23.29 -28.19
C SER A 101 35.62 22.80 -29.56
N THR A 102 35.87 23.78 -30.43
CA THR A 102 36.55 23.64 -31.71
C THR A 102 37.89 22.92 -31.51
N PHE A 103 37.93 21.64 -31.87
CA PHE A 103 39.18 20.93 -32.11
C PHE A 103 39.73 21.39 -33.48
N GLU A 104 40.36 22.56 -33.47
CA GLU A 104 41.16 23.06 -34.58
C GLU A 104 42.45 22.25 -34.66
N GLY A 105 42.42 21.19 -35.48
CA GLY A 105 43.56 20.33 -35.71
C GLY A 105 43.52 19.62 -37.05
N ALA A 106 44.35 20.12 -37.98
CA ALA A 106 44.74 19.49 -39.25
C ALA A 106 43.74 19.59 -40.41
N ASN A 107 43.76 20.75 -41.06
CA ASN A 107 43.24 20.95 -42.39
C ASN A 107 44.35 20.63 -43.41
N GLN A 108 44.59 19.35 -43.75
CA GLN A 108 45.37 18.96 -44.93
C GLN A 108 44.84 17.64 -45.55
N SER A 109 44.21 17.77 -46.71
CA SER A 109 44.03 16.72 -47.74
C SER A 109 43.22 15.48 -47.37
N THR A 110 41.91 15.60 -47.14
CA THR A 110 41.01 14.43 -46.93
C THR A 110 39.57 14.64 -47.42
N GLU A 111 39.36 15.10 -48.66
CA GLU A 111 37.99 15.20 -49.21
C GLU A 111 37.35 13.80 -49.28
N SER A 112 38.09 12.79 -49.76
CA SER A 112 37.59 11.41 -49.90
C SER A 112 37.39 10.66 -48.58
N VAL A 113 38.25 10.88 -47.58
CA VAL A 113 38.14 10.17 -46.27
C VAL A 113 37.02 10.76 -45.39
N LYS A 114 36.61 12.01 -45.61
CA LYS A 114 35.44 12.60 -44.94
C LYS A 114 34.13 12.03 -45.49
N GLU A 115 34.04 11.83 -46.80
CA GLU A 115 32.89 11.18 -47.45
C GLU A 115 32.73 9.73 -46.98
N ASP A 116 33.81 8.94 -47.00
CA ASP A 116 33.78 7.53 -46.53
C ASP A 116 33.38 7.39 -45.05
N ARG A 117 33.82 8.30 -44.18
CA ARG A 117 33.42 8.32 -42.76
C ARG A 117 31.94 8.68 -42.59
N SER A 118 31.40 9.55 -43.44
CA SER A 118 29.97 9.89 -43.41
C SER A 118 29.11 8.68 -43.76
N GLU A 119 29.48 7.94 -44.81
CA GLU A 119 28.72 6.77 -45.25
C GLU A 119 28.67 5.66 -44.20
N VAL A 120 29.77 5.41 -43.49
CA VAL A 120 29.81 4.43 -42.39
C VAL A 120 28.94 4.88 -41.22
N VAL A 121 28.94 6.17 -40.89
CA VAL A 121 28.09 6.74 -39.84
C VAL A 121 26.61 6.69 -40.22
N ASP A 122 26.28 6.93 -41.50
CA ASP A 122 24.90 6.88 -41.99
C ASP A 122 24.36 5.44 -42.01
N GLN A 123 25.19 4.46 -42.42
CA GLN A 123 24.84 3.05 -42.30
C GLN A 123 24.65 2.61 -40.84
N TRP A 124 25.48 3.12 -39.92
CA TRP A 124 25.33 2.84 -38.49
C TRP A 124 24.05 3.44 -37.92
N LYS A 125 23.73 4.71 -38.25
CA LYS A 125 22.47 5.35 -37.88
C LYS A 125 21.26 4.57 -38.39
N GLN A 126 21.30 4.11 -39.64
CA GLN A 126 20.22 3.31 -40.22
C GLN A 126 20.04 1.97 -39.49
N ARG A 127 21.12 1.24 -39.18
CA ARG A 127 21.06 0.00 -38.39
C ARG A 127 20.52 0.25 -36.99
N ARG A 128 20.95 1.34 -36.35
CA ARG A 128 20.50 1.71 -35.00
C ARG A 128 19.03 2.12 -34.98
N ALA A 129 18.57 2.84 -35.99
CA ALA A 129 17.17 3.21 -36.12
C ALA A 129 16.26 1.98 -36.28
N VAL A 130 16.70 0.98 -37.05
CA VAL A 130 15.98 -0.30 -37.18
C VAL A 130 15.95 -1.05 -35.84
N GLU A 131 17.09 -1.14 -35.15
CA GLU A 131 17.16 -1.80 -33.84
C GLU A 131 16.27 -1.11 -32.80
N ILE A 132 16.29 0.21 -32.73
CA ILE A 132 15.43 1.00 -31.83
C ILE A 132 13.97 0.74 -32.15
N HIS A 133 13.58 0.82 -33.42
CA HIS A 133 12.21 0.54 -33.84
C HIS A 133 11.76 -0.88 -33.47
N GLU A 134 12.61 -1.89 -33.62
CA GLU A 134 12.29 -3.27 -33.18
C GLU A 134 12.13 -3.38 -31.66
N LYS A 135 12.86 -2.59 -30.86
CA LYS A 135 12.69 -2.55 -29.41
C LYS A 135 11.44 -1.81 -29.02
N ASP A 136 11.17 -0.65 -29.62
CA ASP A 136 9.95 0.13 -29.37
C ASP A 136 8.70 -0.70 -29.66
N LEU A 137 8.68 -1.48 -30.74
CA LEU A 137 7.56 -2.39 -31.04
C LEU A 137 7.37 -3.48 -29.97
N LYS A 138 8.46 -4.05 -29.44
CA LYS A 138 8.39 -5.05 -28.37
C LYS A 138 7.92 -4.43 -27.07
N ASP A 139 8.40 -3.23 -26.74
CA ASP A 139 8.02 -2.53 -25.52
C ASP A 139 6.55 -2.10 -25.58
N GLU A 140 6.05 -1.70 -26.76
CA GLU A 140 4.62 -1.46 -26.98
C GLU A 140 3.77 -2.72 -26.84
N GLU A 141 4.24 -3.87 -27.33
CA GLU A 141 3.55 -5.16 -27.18
C GLU A 141 3.49 -5.59 -25.71
N LEU A 142 4.62 -5.52 -25.00
CA LEU A 142 4.69 -5.82 -23.56
C LEU A 142 3.80 -4.90 -22.74
N LYS A 143 3.74 -3.61 -23.09
CA LYS A 143 2.84 -2.66 -22.42
C LYS A 143 1.37 -3.02 -22.61
N LYS A 144 0.98 -3.44 -23.82
CA LYS A 144 -0.39 -3.88 -24.11
C LYS A 144 -0.71 -5.18 -23.37
N GLU A 145 0.20 -6.14 -23.37
CA GLU A 145 0.05 -7.41 -22.64
C GLU A 145 -0.11 -7.16 -21.14
N LEU A 146 0.73 -6.29 -20.55
CA LEU A 146 0.63 -5.92 -19.14
C LEU A 146 -0.70 -5.21 -18.82
N GLN A 147 -1.17 -4.35 -19.72
CA GLN A 147 -2.47 -3.69 -19.57
C GLN A 147 -3.63 -4.71 -19.62
N ASP A 148 -3.59 -5.64 -20.57
CA ASP A 148 -4.60 -6.69 -20.72
C ASP A 148 -4.59 -7.65 -19.53
N GLU A 149 -3.40 -7.99 -19.02
CA GLU A 149 -3.23 -8.77 -17.79
C GLU A 149 -3.83 -8.02 -16.59
N ALA A 150 -3.51 -6.74 -16.41
CA ALA A 150 -4.07 -5.94 -15.33
C ALA A 150 -5.60 -5.86 -15.39
N ILE A 151 -6.19 -5.74 -16.58
CA ILE A 151 -7.65 -5.76 -16.76
C ILE A 151 -8.23 -7.12 -16.35
N LYS A 152 -7.60 -8.23 -16.75
CA LYS A 152 -8.02 -9.58 -16.34
C LYS A 152 -7.97 -9.76 -14.83
N HIS A 153 -6.89 -9.32 -14.16
CA HIS A 153 -6.79 -9.39 -12.71
C HIS A 153 -7.89 -8.58 -12.00
N ILE A 154 -8.28 -7.44 -12.56
CA ILE A 154 -9.41 -6.64 -12.04
C ILE A 154 -10.72 -7.41 -12.18
N ASP A 155 -11.00 -7.99 -13.36
CA ASP A 155 -12.20 -8.78 -13.59
C ASP A 155 -12.25 -10.02 -12.66
N ASP A 156 -11.15 -10.76 -12.55
CA ASP A 156 -11.02 -11.93 -11.66
C ASP A 156 -11.20 -11.57 -10.18
N PHE A 157 -10.71 -10.39 -9.76
CA PHE A 157 -10.92 -9.88 -8.41
C PHE A 157 -12.41 -9.65 -8.13
N TYR A 158 -13.13 -8.99 -9.05
CA TYR A 158 -14.55 -8.74 -8.84
C TYR A 158 -15.40 -10.01 -8.91
N ASP A 159 -15.06 -10.94 -9.79
CA ASP A 159 -15.74 -12.23 -9.87
C ASP A 159 -15.54 -13.05 -8.59
N SER A 160 -14.31 -13.13 -8.09
CA SER A 160 -14.00 -13.84 -6.84
C SER A 160 -14.63 -13.15 -5.62
N TYR A 161 -14.61 -11.81 -5.55
CA TYR A 161 -15.23 -11.03 -4.49
C TYR A 161 -16.75 -11.21 -4.48
N ASN A 162 -17.40 -11.09 -5.63
CA ASN A 162 -18.85 -11.25 -5.75
C ASN A 162 -19.27 -12.67 -5.36
N LYS A 163 -18.53 -13.69 -5.82
CA LYS A 163 -18.77 -15.08 -5.42
C LYS A 163 -18.61 -15.29 -3.92
N LYS A 164 -17.56 -14.72 -3.32
CA LYS A 164 -17.34 -14.81 -1.86
C LYS A 164 -18.46 -14.10 -1.08
N LYS A 165 -18.88 -12.93 -1.55
CA LYS A 165 -19.99 -12.16 -0.96
C LYS A 165 -21.29 -12.94 -1.04
N GLU A 166 -21.60 -13.53 -2.20
CA GLU A 166 -22.79 -14.36 -2.38
C GLU A 166 -22.76 -15.58 -1.47
N GLN A 167 -21.61 -16.27 -1.38
CA GLN A 167 -21.43 -17.40 -0.48
C GLN A 167 -21.62 -17.00 0.99
N GLN A 168 -21.03 -15.88 1.43
CA GLN A 168 -21.23 -15.38 2.79
C GLN A 168 -22.70 -15.04 3.09
N LEU A 169 -23.41 -14.45 2.12
CA LEU A 169 -24.82 -14.14 2.26
C LEU A 169 -25.66 -15.43 2.33
N GLU A 170 -25.36 -16.41 1.49
CA GLU A 170 -26.03 -17.72 1.49
C GLU A 170 -25.78 -18.47 2.80
N ASP A 171 -24.53 -18.48 3.29
CA ASP A 171 -24.16 -19.11 4.55
C ASP A 171 -24.85 -18.41 5.74
N ALA A 172 -24.88 -17.08 5.77
CA ALA A 172 -25.61 -16.32 6.78
C ALA A 172 -27.13 -16.58 6.73
N ALA A 173 -27.70 -16.70 5.53
CA ALA A 173 -29.12 -17.04 5.38
C ALA A 173 -29.42 -18.47 5.87
N LYS A 174 -28.57 -19.45 5.53
CA LYS A 174 -28.67 -20.83 6.02
C LYS A 174 -28.52 -20.89 7.54
N GLU A 175 -27.56 -20.16 8.11
CA GLU A 175 -27.36 -20.08 9.56
C GLU A 175 -28.57 -19.46 10.25
N ALA A 176 -29.13 -18.38 9.69
CA ALA A 176 -30.35 -17.76 10.21
C ALA A 176 -31.53 -18.73 10.17
N GLU A 177 -31.73 -19.46 9.06
CA GLU A 177 -32.78 -20.47 8.96
C GLU A 177 -32.56 -21.63 9.95
N ALA A 178 -31.33 -22.12 10.07
CA ALA A 178 -30.97 -23.16 11.03
C ALA A 178 -31.17 -22.70 12.47
N PHE A 179 -30.85 -21.46 12.78
CA PHE A 179 -31.09 -20.85 14.09
C PHE A 179 -32.59 -20.73 14.38
N LEU A 180 -33.39 -20.27 13.42
CA LEU A 180 -34.85 -20.21 13.57
C LEU A 180 -35.45 -21.60 13.78
N LYS A 181 -35.04 -22.60 13.00
CA LYS A 181 -35.44 -24.00 13.20
C LYS A 181 -35.06 -24.51 14.58
N LYS A 182 -33.81 -24.32 14.99
CA LYS A 182 -33.33 -24.72 16.32
C LYS A 182 -34.10 -24.03 17.44
N ARG A 183 -34.43 -22.75 17.27
CA ARG A 183 -35.25 -21.97 18.20
C ARG A 183 -36.67 -22.53 18.28
N ASP A 184 -37.30 -22.79 17.14
CA ASP A 184 -38.69 -23.28 17.09
C ASP A 184 -38.77 -24.73 17.63
N GLU A 185 -37.81 -25.59 17.32
CA GLU A 185 -37.65 -26.91 17.93
C GLU A 185 -37.42 -26.82 19.44
N PHE A 186 -36.58 -25.88 19.90
CA PHE A 186 -36.33 -25.65 21.32
C PHE A 186 -37.60 -25.20 22.07
N PHE A 187 -38.46 -24.40 21.44
CA PHE A 187 -39.74 -24.02 22.02
C PHE A 187 -40.81 -25.12 21.93
N GLY A 188 -40.74 -25.98 20.91
CA GLY A 188 -41.68 -27.08 20.67
C GLY A 188 -41.40 -28.36 21.47
N GLN A 189 -40.26 -28.46 22.17
CA GLN A 189 -40.00 -29.56 23.09
C GLN A 189 -40.96 -29.48 24.31
N ASP A 190 -41.50 -30.63 24.72
CA ASP A 190 -42.37 -30.81 25.90
C ASP A 190 -41.59 -30.70 27.23
N ASN A 191 -40.79 -29.64 27.36
CA ASN A 191 -39.91 -29.39 28.50
C ASN A 191 -40.48 -28.26 29.36
N THR A 192 -40.24 -28.32 30.67
CA THR A 192 -40.63 -27.20 31.55
C THR A 192 -39.82 -25.94 31.21
N THR A 193 -40.34 -24.76 31.55
CA THR A 193 -39.59 -23.50 31.39
C THR A 193 -38.23 -23.51 32.09
N TRP A 194 -38.12 -24.24 33.19
CA TRP A 194 -36.87 -24.42 33.95
C TRP A 194 -35.87 -25.35 33.27
N ASP A 195 -36.33 -26.40 32.59
CA ASP A 195 -35.47 -27.27 31.76
C ASP A 195 -34.88 -26.49 30.58
N ARG A 196 -35.68 -25.64 29.94
CA ARG A 196 -35.22 -24.73 28.87
C ARG A 196 -34.18 -23.74 29.39
N ALA A 197 -34.40 -23.12 30.55
CA ALA A 197 -33.44 -22.21 31.15
C ALA A 197 -32.10 -22.91 31.49
N LEU A 198 -32.16 -24.14 32.00
CA LEU A 198 -30.97 -24.95 32.31
C LEU A 198 -30.16 -25.30 31.05
N GLN A 199 -30.83 -25.49 29.91
CA GLN A 199 -30.17 -25.82 28.63
C GLN A 199 -29.55 -24.61 27.95
N LEU A 200 -30.08 -23.40 28.17
CA LEU A 200 -29.50 -22.14 27.67
C LEU A 200 -28.30 -21.67 28.50
N ILE A 201 -28.25 -22.03 29.78
CA ILE A 201 -27.11 -21.74 30.63
C ILE A 201 -26.00 -22.74 30.30
N ASN A 202 -24.88 -22.26 29.78
CA ASN A 202 -23.67 -23.06 29.60
C ASN A 202 -23.28 -23.65 30.95
N GLN A 203 -23.46 -24.97 31.11
CA GLN A 203 -23.27 -25.64 32.40
C GLN A 203 -21.83 -25.54 32.90
N ASP A 204 -20.88 -25.28 32.00
CA ASP A 204 -19.45 -25.31 32.27
C ASP A 204 -18.85 -23.94 32.63
N ASP A 205 -19.42 -22.83 32.13
CA ASP A 205 -18.85 -21.47 32.30
C ASP A 205 -19.67 -20.57 33.26
N ALA A 206 -20.73 -21.10 33.86
CA ALA A 206 -21.70 -20.26 34.59
C ALA A 206 -21.40 -20.04 36.08
N ASP A 207 -20.36 -20.64 36.65
CA ASP A 207 -20.13 -20.57 38.11
C ASP A 207 -19.68 -19.17 38.57
N ILE A 208 -18.82 -18.49 37.80
CA ILE A 208 -18.37 -17.11 38.12
C ILE A 208 -18.47 -16.25 36.86
N ILE A 209 -19.56 -15.51 36.73
CA ILE A 209 -19.75 -14.53 35.66
C ILE A 209 -19.75 -13.14 36.29
N GLY A 210 -18.76 -12.32 35.95
CA GLY A 210 -18.64 -10.94 36.45
C GLY A 210 -18.43 -10.84 37.97
N GLY A 211 -17.67 -11.79 38.56
CA GLY A 211 -17.34 -11.78 40.00
C GLY A 211 -18.48 -12.21 40.93
N ARG A 212 -19.65 -12.60 40.41
CA ARG A 212 -20.77 -13.12 41.19
C ARG A 212 -20.90 -14.63 41.02
N ASP A 213 -20.85 -15.34 42.14
CA ASP A 213 -21.08 -16.78 42.22
C ASP A 213 -22.55 -17.12 41.90
N ARG A 214 -22.78 -17.94 40.86
CA ARG A 214 -24.10 -18.44 40.46
C ARG A 214 -24.26 -19.95 40.68
N SER A 215 -23.35 -20.62 41.39
CA SER A 215 -23.46 -22.06 41.67
C SER A 215 -24.74 -22.39 42.45
N LYS A 216 -25.21 -21.50 43.33
CA LYS A 216 -26.53 -21.64 44.00
C LYS A 216 -27.71 -21.57 43.02
N LEU A 217 -27.63 -20.73 41.99
CA LEU A 217 -28.65 -20.65 40.95
C LEU A 217 -28.70 -21.96 40.15
N LYS A 218 -27.54 -22.51 39.78
CA LYS A 218 -27.42 -23.81 39.13
C LYS A 218 -28.04 -24.92 39.98
N GLU A 219 -27.76 -24.94 41.28
CA GLU A 219 -28.36 -25.91 42.22
C GLU A 219 -29.89 -25.79 42.28
N ILE A 220 -30.43 -24.58 42.32
CA ILE A 220 -31.88 -24.33 42.31
C ILE A 220 -32.49 -24.81 40.99
N LEU A 221 -31.91 -24.47 39.84
CA LEU A 221 -32.39 -24.90 38.53
C LEU A 221 -32.37 -26.43 38.38
N LEU A 222 -31.34 -27.09 38.91
CA LEU A 222 -31.25 -28.54 38.91
C LEU A 222 -32.37 -29.20 39.75
N ARG A 223 -32.79 -28.56 40.85
CA ARG A 223 -33.94 -29.01 41.66
C ARG A 223 -35.29 -28.76 41.00
N LEU A 224 -35.40 -27.70 40.18
CA LEU A 224 -36.64 -27.38 39.45
C LEU A 224 -36.79 -28.19 38.16
N LYS A 225 -35.70 -28.78 37.65
CA LYS A 225 -35.67 -29.66 36.49
C LYS A 225 -36.75 -30.76 36.59
N GLY A 226 -37.64 -30.84 35.59
CA GLY A 226 -38.72 -31.84 35.53
C GLY A 226 -39.81 -31.75 36.62
N ASN A 227 -39.87 -30.67 37.42
CA ASN A 227 -40.89 -30.52 38.45
C ASN A 227 -42.17 -29.89 37.90
N ALA A 228 -43.21 -30.72 37.67
CA ALA A 228 -44.51 -30.28 37.15
C ALA A 228 -45.33 -29.37 38.10
N LYS A 229 -44.92 -29.21 39.37
CA LYS A 229 -45.53 -28.25 40.32
C LYS A 229 -44.78 -26.92 40.38
N ALA A 230 -43.67 -26.77 39.66
CA ALA A 230 -42.94 -25.53 39.63
C ALA A 230 -43.77 -24.44 38.92
N PRO A 231 -43.67 -23.18 39.34
CA PRO A 231 -44.34 -22.09 38.65
C PRO A 231 -43.84 -21.99 37.20
N GLY A 232 -44.76 -22.01 36.23
CA GLY A 232 -44.44 -22.00 34.80
C GLY A 232 -44.13 -23.37 34.18
N ALA A 233 -44.44 -24.47 34.89
CA ALA A 233 -44.45 -25.84 34.35
C ALA A 233 -45.68 -26.09 33.47
#